data_AF-A0A7V9JFP1-F1
#
_entry.id   AF-A0A7V9JFP1-F1
#
_cell.length_a   1.000
_cell.length_b   1.000
_cell.length_c   1.000
_cell.angle_alpha   90.00
_cell.angle_beta   90.00
_cell.angle_gamma   90.00
#
_symmetry.space_group_name_H-M   'P 1'
#
loop_
_entity.id
_entity.type
_entity.pdbx_description
1 polymer ?
#
loop_
_entity_poly.entity_id
_entity_poly.type
_entity_poly.pdbx_seq_one_letter_code
_entity_poly.pdbx_strand_id
1 'polypeptide(L)' 'MAAYWIVDPDDRRVEVWTPDDPAPRFERERLIWHPAGARRPFELDAQALFKPI' A
#
# COMPACT_ATOMS: atom_id res chain seq x y z
N MET A 1 -8.68 7.79 5.08
CA MET A 1 -8.79 6.83 6.21
C MET A 1 -7.38 6.41 6.63
N ALA A 2 -7.18 6.05 7.90
CA ALA A 2 -5.88 5.54 8.36
C ALA A 2 -5.59 4.19 7.70
N ALA A 3 -4.35 3.95 7.30
CA ALA A 3 -3.90 2.70 6.73
C ALA A 3 -2.53 2.33 7.29
N TYR A 4 -2.29 1.04 7.45
CA TYR A 4 -1.00 0.47 7.83
C TYR A 4 -0.56 -0.51 6.74
N TRP A 5 0.71 -0.43 6.32
CA TRP A 5 1.22 -1.26 5.23
C TRP A 5 2.35 -2.15 5.73
N ILE A 6 2.30 -3.42 5.31
CA ILE A 6 3.43 -4.35 5.43
C ILE A 6 4.01 -4.53 4.04
N VAL A 7 5.29 -4.25 3.86
CA VAL A 7 5.99 -4.52 2.60
C VAL A 7 6.62 -5.90 2.70
N ASP A 8 6.21 -6.79 1.81
CA ASP A 8 6.70 -8.17 1.72
C ASP A 8 7.62 -8.28 0.49
N PRO A 9 8.96 -8.29 0.67
CA PRO A 9 9.91 -8.35 -0.43
C PRO A 9 10.02 -9.75 -1.05
N ASP A 10 9.71 -10.81 -0.30
CA ASP A 10 9.80 -12.19 -0.79
C ASP A 10 8.67 -12.45 -1.81
N ASP A 11 7.44 -12.04 -1.47
CA ASP A 11 6.28 -12.13 -2.37
C ASP A 11 6.11 -10.90 -3.27
N ARG A 12 7.01 -9.91 -3.16
CA ARG A 12 7.01 -8.64 -3.91
C ARG A 12 5.65 -7.97 -3.94
N ARG A 13 5.05 -7.80 -2.76
CA ARG A 13 3.72 -7.21 -2.58
C ARG A 13 3.66 -6.33 -1.33
N VAL A 14 2.60 -5.54 -1.23
CA VAL A 14 2.27 -4.76 -0.04
C VAL A 14 0.93 -5.24 0.50
N GLU A 15 0.87 -5.56 1.79
CA GLU A 15 -0.36 -5.81 2.50
C GLU A 15 -0.89 -4.50 3.08
N VAL A 16 -2.08 -4.11 2.66
CA VAL A 16 -2.76 -2.90 3.09
C VAL A 16 -3.82 -3.26 4.10
N TRP A 17 -3.64 -2.79 5.32
CA TRP A 17 -4.58 -2.94 6.42
C TRP A 17 -5.28 -1.61 6.69
N THR A 18 -6.60 -1.67 6.88
CA THR A 18 -7.39 -0.56 7.42
C THR A 18 -8.13 -1.04 8.68
N PRO A 19 -8.49 -0.14 9.62
CA PRO A 19 -9.21 -0.53 10.83
C PRO A 19 -10.56 -1.20 10.58
N ASP A 20 -11.19 -0.91 9.45
CA ASP A 20 -12.53 -1.38 9.10
C ASP A 20 -12.51 -2.73 8.36
N ASP A 21 -11.35 -3.16 7.87
CA ASP A 21 -11.18 -4.40 7.11
C ASP A 21 -10.78 -5.57 8.03
N PRO A 22 -11.46 -6.74 7.94
CA PRO A 22 -11.11 -7.91 8.74
C PRO A 22 -9.87 -8.65 8.22
N ALA A 23 -9.38 -8.30 7.03
CA ALA A 23 -8.27 -8.95 6.34
C ALA A 23 -7.54 -7.94 5.44
N PRO A 24 -6.27 -8.17 5.07
CA PRO A 24 -5.53 -7.23 4.25
C PRO A 24 -5.97 -7.28 2.80
N ARG A 25 -5.78 -6.16 2.12
CA ARG A 25 -5.75 -6.09 0.66
C ARG A 25 -4.29 -6.22 0.20
N PHE A 26 -4.05 -7.03 -0.83
CA PHE A 26 -2.71 -7.20 -1.38
C PHE A 26 -2.53 -6.36 -2.65
N GLU A 27 -1.53 -5.48 -2.66
CA GLU A 27 -1.17 -4.63 -3.80
C GLU A 27 0.20 -5.01 -4.34
N ARG A 28 0.32 -5.17 -5.67
CA ARG A 28 1.57 -5.58 -6.33
C ARG A 28 2.10 -4.58 -7.34
N GLU A 29 1.22 -3.81 -7.96
CA GLU A 29 1.58 -2.90 -9.04
C GLU A 29 1.59 -1.46 -8.56
N ARG A 30 0.47 -1.02 -7.98
CA ARG A 30 0.29 0.37 -7.57
C ARG A 30 -0.47 0.43 -6.27
N LEU A 31 0.10 1.13 -5.31
CA LEU A 31 -0.57 1.43 -4.07
C LEU A 31 -1.19 2.82 -4.17
N ILE A 32 -2.49 2.92 -3.89
CA ILE A 32 -3.23 4.18 -3.86
C ILE A 32 -3.85 4.32 -2.47
N TRP A 33 -3.56 5.43 -1.81
CA TRP A 33 -4.08 5.74 -0.49
C TRP A 33 -4.74 7.12 -0.47
N HIS A 34 -5.91 7.18 0.17
CA HIS A 34 -6.71 8.39 0.31
C HIS A 34 -6.73 8.82 1.80
N PRO A 35 -5.73 9.57 2.28
CA PRO A 35 -5.74 10.13 3.62
C PRO A 35 -6.91 11.09 3.82
N ALA A 36 -7.43 11.15 5.05
CA ALA A 36 -8.48 12.13 5.37
C ALA A 36 -7.92 13.56 5.22
N GLY A 37 -8.68 14.44 4.56
CA GLY A 37 -8.28 15.84 4.33
C GLY A 37 -7.32 16.06 3.15
N ALA A 38 -6.84 15.01 2.50
CA ALA A 38 -6.02 15.15 1.31
C ALA A 38 -6.88 15.43 0.06
N ARG A 39 -6.48 16.43 -0.73
CA ARG A 39 -7.16 16.79 -1.99
C ARG A 39 -6.82 15.87 -3.16
N ARG A 40 -5.75 15.07 -3.03
CA ARG A 40 -5.28 14.12 -4.02
C ARG A 40 -4.84 12.84 -3.30
N PRO A 41 -5.00 11.67 -3.94
CA PRO A 41 -4.44 10.45 -3.39
C PRO A 41 -2.92 10.54 -3.30
N PHE A 42 -2.37 9.80 -2.33
CA PHE A 42 -0.99 9.37 -2.39
C PHE A 42 -0.92 8.13 -3.27
N GLU A 43 0.03 8.12 -4.20
CA GLU A 43 0.21 7.02 -5.13
C GLU A 43 1.67 6.60 -5.16
N LEU A 44 1.90 5.29 -5.20
CA LEU A 44 3.22 4.69 -5.20
C LEU A 44 3.26 3.52 -6.19
N ASP A 45 4.28 3.49 -7.04
CA ASP A 45 4.64 2.30 -7.82
C ASP A 45 5.20 1.26 -6.85
N ALA A 46 4.42 0.21 -6.58
CA ALA A 46 4.82 -0.82 -5.63
C ALA A 46 5.99 -1.64 -6.18
N GLN A 47 6.10 -1.82 -7.49
CA GLN A 47 7.22 -2.56 -8.09
C GLN A 47 8.54 -1.84 -7.93
N ALA A 48 8.52 -0.50 -7.89
CA ALA A 48 9.72 0.30 -7.67
C ALA A 48 10.37 0.04 -6.31
N LEU A 49 9.60 -0.33 -5.28
CA LEU A 49 10.12 -0.64 -3.94
C LEU A 49 11.05 -1.87 -3.93
N PHE A 50 10.88 -2.78 -4.88
CA PHE A 50 11.62 -4.05 -4.94
C PHE A 50 12.81 -4.00 -5.91
N LYS A 51 13.12 -2.83 -6.48
CA LYS A 51 14.29 -2.69 -7.36
C LYS A 51 15.56 -2.59 -6.49
N PRO A 52 16.69 -3.17 -6.93
CA PRO A 52 17.98 -2.93 -6.30
C PRO A 52 18.32 -1.44 -6.27
N ILE A 53 19.04 -1.02 -5.22
CA ILE A 53 19.48 0.36 -4.99
C ILE A 53 20.81 0.62 -5.72
#